data_AF-A0A249PMS2-F1
#
_entry.id   AF-A0A249PMS2-F1
#
_cell.length_a   1.000
_cell.length_b   1.000
_cell.length_c   1.000
_cell.angle_alpha   90.00
_cell.angle_beta   90.00
_cell.angle_gamma   90.00
#
_symmetry.space_group_name_H-M   'P 1'
#
loop_
_entity.id
_entity.type
_entity.pdbx_description
1 polymer ?
#
loop_
_entity_poly.entity_id
_entity_poly.type
_entity_poly.pdbx_seq_one_letter_code
_entity_poly.pdbx_strand_id
1 'polypeptide(L)' 'METTPAPRARKKPSIVTIELGRGRRIRVESDVDTEALGRILDVVERR' A
#
# COMPACT_ATOMS: atom_id res chain seq x y z
N MET A 1 -27.73 10.88 21.06
CA MET A 1 -27.82 10.12 19.80
C MET A 1 -26.40 9.78 19.40
N GLU A 2 -25.93 8.61 19.77
CA GLU A 2 -24.60 8.13 19.46
C GLU A 2 -24.62 7.61 18.02
N THR A 3 -24.05 8.38 17.09
CA THR A 3 -23.89 7.93 15.71
C THR A 3 -22.72 6.95 15.67
N THR A 4 -22.99 5.67 15.89
CA THR A 4 -22.04 4.60 15.57
C THR A 4 -21.67 4.76 14.09
N PRO A 5 -20.39 5.01 13.73
CA PRO A 5 -20.01 5.12 12.34
C PRO A 5 -20.31 3.78 11.67
N ALA A 6 -21.17 3.81 10.66
CA ALA A 6 -21.48 2.63 9.87
C ALA A 6 -20.16 1.96 9.44
N PRO A 7 -20.04 0.62 9.49
CA PRO A 7 -18.84 -0.06 9.06
C PRO A 7 -18.60 0.34 7.61
N ARG A 8 -17.56 1.17 7.39
CA ARG A 8 -17.17 1.62 6.06
C ARG A 8 -17.02 0.36 5.23
N ALA A 9 -17.83 0.21 4.17
CA ALA A 9 -17.74 -0.92 3.26
C ALA A 9 -16.26 -1.18 2.97
N ARG A 10 -15.78 -2.37 3.36
CA ARG A 10 -14.36 -2.75 3.27
C ARG A 10 -13.99 -2.65 1.80
N LYS A 11 -13.39 -1.51 1.41
CA LYS A 11 -13.02 -1.26 0.01
C LYS A 11 -12.14 -2.42 -0.40
N LYS A 12 -12.51 -3.10 -1.50
CA LYS A 12 -11.69 -4.19 -2.03
C LYS A 12 -10.26 -3.66 -2.20
N PRO A 13 -9.24 -4.38 -1.71
CA PRO A 13 -7.86 -3.98 -1.91
C PRO A 13 -7.63 -3.81 -3.41
N SER A 14 -7.15 -2.63 -3.78
CA SER A 14 -6.87 -2.27 -5.16
C SER A 14 -5.36 -2.34 -5.38
N ILE A 15 -4.93 -2.71 -6.58
CA ILE A 15 -3.50 -2.75 -6.86
C ILE A 15 -2.97 -1.35 -7.15
N VAL A 16 -2.03 -0.90 -6.32
CA VAL A 16 -1.27 0.34 -6.49
C VAL A 16 0.06 0.01 -7.16
N THR A 17 0.45 0.81 -8.14
CA THR A 17 1.77 0.72 -8.78
C THR A 17 2.64 1.88 -8.29
N ILE A 18 3.82 1.56 -7.78
CA ILE A 18 4.81 2.50 -7.28
C ILE A 18 5.98 2.50 -8.26
N GLU A 19 6.28 3.66 -8.83
CA GLU A 19 7.44 3.87 -9.69
C GLU A 19 8.67 4.14 -8.83
N LEU A 20 9.73 3.35 -9.01
CA LEU A 20 10.99 3.51 -8.28
C LEU A 20 12.06 4.28 -9.06
N GLY A 21 11.75 4.69 -10.29
CA GLY A 21 12.72 5.24 -11.23
C GLY A 21 13.54 4.14 -11.95
N ARG A 22 14.37 4.55 -12.92
CA ARG A 22 15.20 3.64 -13.77
C ARG A 22 14.38 2.53 -14.48
N GLY A 23 13.12 2.80 -14.78
CA GLY A 23 12.20 1.82 -15.39
C GLY A 23 11.72 0.70 -14.45
N ARG A 24 11.99 0.80 -13.14
CA ARG A 24 11.58 -0.18 -12.13
C ARG A 24 10.26 0.21 -11.49
N ARG A 25 9.44 -0.80 -11.19
CA ARG A 25 8.07 -0.66 -10.67
C ARG A 25 7.78 -1.74 -9.64
N ILE A 26 7.03 -1.40 -8.60
CA ILE A 26 6.45 -2.36 -7.63
C ILE A 26 4.93 -2.26 -7.68
N ARG A 27 4.25 -3.40 -7.58
CA ARG A 27 2.79 -3.47 -7.44
C ARG A 27 2.46 -3.99 -6.04
N VAL A 28 1.60 -3.29 -5.32
CA VAL A 28 1.15 -3.65 -3.97
C VAL A 28 -0.35 -3.50 -3.84
N GLU A 29 -0.95 -4.21 -2.89
CA GLU A 29 -2.33 -3.96 -2.52
C GLU A 29 -2.46 -2.64 -1.76
N SER A 30 -3.59 -1.96 -1.91
CA SER A 30 -3.83 -0.64 -1.32
C SER A 30 -3.91 -0.64 0.20
N ASP A 31 -4.14 -1.81 0.80
CA ASP A 31 -4.18 -2.05 2.25
C ASP A 31 -2.88 -2.63 2.79
N VAL A 32 -1.80 -2.64 1.98
CA VAL A 32 -0.48 -3.06 2.44
C VAL A 32 -0.05 -2.25 3.66
N ASP A 33 0.51 -2.95 4.64
CA ASP A 33 1.10 -2.34 5.81
C ASP A 33 2.26 -1.42 5.43
N THR A 34 2.23 -0.17 5.90
CA THR A 34 3.20 0.85 5.50
C THR A 34 4.61 0.58 6.02
N GLU A 35 4.74 -0.03 7.19
CA GLU A 35 6.04 -0.41 7.77
C GLU A 35 6.68 -1.56 6.97
N ALA A 36 5.88 -2.56 6.61
CA ALA A 36 6.32 -3.65 5.72
C ALA A 36 6.70 -3.12 4.35
N LEU A 37 5.91 -2.20 3.78
CA LEU A 37 6.22 -1.54 2.52
C LEU A 37 7.56 -0.79 2.59
N GLY A 38 7.81 -0.04 3.67
CA GLY A 38 9.09 0.66 3.90
C GLY A 38 10.28 -0.29 3.88
N ARG A 39 10.20 -1.42 4.60
CA ARG A 39 11.26 -2.45 4.61
C ARG A 39 11.51 -3.06 3.23
N ILE A 40 10.46 -3.25 2.43
CA ILE A 40 10.60 -3.78 1.06
C ILE A 40 11.30 -2.75 0.18
N LEU A 41 10.91 -1.47 0.26
CA LEU A 41 11.54 -0.40 -0.50
C LEU A 41 13.04 -0.28 -0.18
N ASP A 42 13.41 -0.35 1.11
CA ASP A 42 14.81 -0.32 1.54
C ASP A 42 15.65 -1.44 0.91
N VAL A 43 15.11 -2.66 0.80
CA VAL A 43 15.81 -3.80 0.19
C VAL A 43 15.94 -3.62 -1.32
N VAL A 44 14.90 -3.05 -1.95
CA VAL A 44 14.83 -2.89 -3.40
C VAL A 44 15.73 -1.74 -3.89
N GLU A 45 15.85 -0.65 -3.13
CA GLU A 45 16.70 0.50 -3.46
C GLU A 45 18.20 0.21 -3.30
N ARG A 46 18.57 -0.72 -2.41
CA ARG A 46 19.97 -1.13 -2.18
C ARG A 46 20.60 -1.92 -3.33
N ARG A 47 19.86 -2.20 -4.41
CA ARG A 47 20.33 -2.90 -5.62
C ARG A 47 20.26 -1.98 -6.83
#